data_AF-A0A344LVW8-F1
#
_entry.id   AF-A0A344LVW8-F1
#
_cell.length_a   1.000
_cell.length_b   1.000
_cell.length_c   1.000
_cell.angle_alpha   90.00
_cell.angle_beta   90.00
_cell.angle_gamma   90.00
#
_symmetry.space_group_name_H-M   'P 1'
#
loop_
_entity.id
_entity.type
_entity.pdbx_description
1 polymer ?
#
loop_
_entity_poly.entity_id
_entity_poly.type
_entity_poly.pdbx_seq_one_letter_code
_entity_poly.pdbx_strand_id
1 'polypeptide(L)'
;MNQKKNSDLLKVIGTPMEYSDDKYLVYVELYKTTKTLKKIISKHCEITSEMEFGYICEVTMQGIPEIVRSLALKNHAVYQIVRLSKVL
;
A
#
# COMPACT_ATOMS: atom_id res chain seq x y z
N MET A 1 17.36 -2.91 -23.72
CA MET A 1 17.02 -3.64 -22.47
C MET A 1 16.55 -5.05 -22.84
N ASN A 2 17.04 -6.09 -22.16
CA ASN A 2 16.81 -7.49 -22.52
C ASN A 2 15.51 -8.02 -21.88
N GLN A 3 14.53 -8.48 -22.68
CA GLN A 3 13.19 -8.89 -22.22
C GLN A 3 13.22 -9.96 -21.11
N LYS A 4 14.19 -10.87 -21.15
CA LYS A 4 14.39 -11.92 -20.14
C LYS A 4 14.64 -11.34 -18.73
N LYS A 5 15.41 -10.26 -18.63
CA LYS A 5 15.75 -9.61 -17.35
C LYS A 5 14.54 -8.93 -16.71
N ASN A 6 13.64 -8.36 -17.52
CA ASN A 6 12.41 -7.75 -17.03
C ASN A 6 11.43 -8.81 -16.48
N SER A 7 11.33 -9.96 -17.15
CA SER A 7 10.51 -11.09 -16.69
C SER A 7 10.95 -11.61 -15.32
N ASP A 8 12.26 -11.71 -15.09
CA ASP A 8 12.79 -12.20 -13.80
C ASP A 8 12.55 -11.20 -12.66
N LEU A 9 12.59 -9.89 -12.93
CA LEU A 9 12.26 -8.87 -11.94
C LEU A 9 10.79 -8.92 -11.51
N LEU A 10 9.87 -9.15 -12.46
CA LEU A 10 8.43 -9.25 -12.21
C LEU A 10 8.03 -10.51 -11.42
N LYS A 11 8.91 -11.51 -11.30
CA LYS A 11 8.67 -12.66 -10.42
C LYS A 11 8.77 -12.29 -8.94
N VAL A 12 9.52 -11.23 -8.63
CA VAL A 12 9.82 -10.82 -7.26
C VAL A 12 9.09 -9.53 -6.90
N ILE A 13 9.19 -8.48 -7.73
CA ILE A 13 8.67 -7.15 -7.40
C ILE A 13 7.13 -7.15 -7.44
N GLY A 14 6.52 -6.66 -6.36
CA GLY A 14 5.08 -6.54 -6.23
C GLY A 14 4.35 -7.88 -6.11
N THR A 15 5.09 -8.97 -5.85
CA THR A 15 4.53 -10.30 -5.61
C THR A 15 4.63 -10.66 -4.13
N PRO A 16 3.90 -11.69 -3.66
CA PRO A 16 4.08 -12.21 -2.31
C PRO A 16 5.52 -12.65 -1.99
N MET A 17 6.37 -12.87 -3.00
CA MET A 17 7.79 -13.18 -2.80
C MET A 17 8.60 -11.97 -2.30
N GLU A 18 8.07 -10.75 -2.40
CA GLU A 18 8.66 -9.54 -1.82
C GLU A 18 8.26 -9.32 -0.36
N TYR A 19 7.48 -10.23 0.24
CA TYR A 19 7.08 -10.09 1.64
C TYR A 19 8.31 -10.21 2.56
N SER A 20 8.53 -9.17 3.33
CA SER A 20 9.60 -9.03 4.31
C SER A 20 9.18 -8.02 5.37
N ASP A 21 10.03 -7.77 6.36
CA ASP A 21 9.80 -6.70 7.33
C ASP A 21 10.20 -5.31 6.79
N ASP A 22 10.67 -5.24 5.54
CA ASP A 22 10.97 -3.98 4.87
C ASP A 22 9.72 -3.12 4.74
N LYS A 23 9.85 -1.83 5.04
CA LYS A 23 8.78 -0.86 4.86
C LYS A 23 8.90 -0.12 3.55
N TYR A 24 7.75 0.35 3.08
CA TYR A 24 7.60 1.12 1.86
C TYR A 24 6.71 2.32 2.13
N LEU A 25 7.06 3.43 1.52
CA LEU A 25 6.20 4.59 1.47
C LEU A 25 5.16 4.36 0.37
N VAL A 26 3.89 4.35 0.74
CA VAL A 26 2.78 3.96 -0.13
C VAL A 26 1.68 5.01 -0.05
N TYR A 27 1.19 5.45 -1.19
CA TYR A 27 -0.01 6.26 -1.29
C TYR A 27 -1.23 5.36 -1.49
N VAL A 28 -2.23 5.47 -0.61
CA VAL A 28 -3.52 4.77 -0.70
C VAL A 28 -4.60 5.79 -1.03
N GLU A 29 -5.11 5.72 -2.26
CA GLU A 29 -6.11 6.64 -2.79
C GLU A 29 -7.54 6.15 -2.54
N LEU A 30 -8.39 7.06 -2.07
CA LEU A 30 -9.78 6.84 -1.65
C LEU A 30 -10.65 7.99 -2.19
N TYR A 31 -11.97 7.84 -2.14
CA TYR A 31 -12.89 8.91 -2.52
C TYR A 31 -12.72 10.21 -1.70
N LYS A 32 -12.39 10.09 -0.40
CA LYS A 32 -12.05 11.20 0.51
C LYS A 32 -11.45 10.66 1.80
N THR A 33 -10.72 11.49 2.54
CA THR A 33 -10.25 11.13 3.88
C THR A 33 -11.34 11.29 4.93
N THR A 34 -11.32 10.41 5.94
CA THR A 34 -12.19 10.50 7.12
C THR A 34 -11.50 9.90 8.34
N LYS A 35 -11.90 10.31 9.55
CA LYS A 35 -11.40 9.71 10.80
C LYS A 35 -11.63 8.19 10.85
N THR A 36 -12.74 7.70 10.27
CA THR A 36 -13.05 6.27 10.20
C THR A 36 -12.05 5.52 9.31
N LEU A 37 -11.77 6.06 8.12
CA LEU A 37 -10.81 5.47 7.17
C LEU A 37 -9.40 5.47 7.77
N LYS A 38 -8.98 6.59 8.36
CA LYS A 38 -7.71 6.72 9.08
C LYS A 38 -7.55 5.63 10.14
N LYS A 39 -8.58 5.41 10.97
CA LYS A 39 -8.58 4.37 12.02
C LYS A 39 -8.55 2.94 11.48
N ILE A 40 -9.09 2.70 10.29
CA ILE A 40 -9.02 1.38 9.64
C ILE A 40 -7.61 1.14 9.13
N ILE A 41 -7.04 2.12 8.42
CA ILE A 41 -5.73 2.04 7.77
C ILE A 41 -4.61 1.96 8.83
N SER A 42 -4.68 2.76 9.89
CA SER A 42 -3.67 2.82 10.96
C SER A 42 -3.51 1.52 11.77
N LYS A 43 -4.33 0.50 11.53
CA LYS A 43 -4.16 -0.83 12.15
C LYS A 43 -3.07 -1.65 11.48
N HIS A 44 -2.71 -1.30 10.25
CA HIS A 44 -1.84 -2.10 9.39
C HIS A 44 -0.58 -1.37 8.97
N CYS A 45 -0.50 -0.06 9.23
CA CYS A 45 0.60 0.79 8.83
C CYS A 45 0.71 2.03 9.71
N GLU A 46 1.82 2.73 9.59
CA GLU A 46 1.96 4.09 10.09
C GLU A 46 1.51 5.07 9.01
N ILE A 47 0.67 6.04 9.36
CA ILE A 47 0.22 7.08 8.43
C ILE A 47 1.12 8.30 8.62
N THR A 48 1.93 8.62 7.60
CA THR A 48 2.88 9.73 7.64
C THR A 48 2.28 11.05 7.15
N SER A 49 1.28 10.99 6.25
CA SER A 49 0.57 12.17 5.77
C SER A 49 -0.88 11.88 5.37
N GLU A 50 -1.74 12.88 5.54
CA GLU A 50 -3.13 12.89 5.06
C GLU A 50 -3.23 13.85 3.88
N MET A 51 -3.76 13.37 2.76
CA MET A 51 -3.96 14.11 1.50
C MET A 51 -5.47 14.35 1.28
N GLU A 52 -5.86 15.10 0.24
CA GLU A 52 -7.28 15.32 -0.07
C GLU A 52 -8.03 14.00 -0.34
N PHE A 53 -7.41 13.11 -1.12
CA PHE A 53 -8.02 11.86 -1.57
C PHE A 53 -7.28 10.62 -1.06
N GLY A 54 -6.65 10.67 0.12
CA GLY A 54 -5.98 9.47 0.64
C GLY A 54 -4.95 9.71 1.71
N TYR A 55 -4.10 8.70 1.90
CA TYR A 55 -3.08 8.69 2.94
C TYR A 55 -1.74 8.24 2.36
N ILE A 56 -0.66 8.86 2.81
CA ILE A 56 0.69 8.34 2.65
C ILE A 56 1.00 7.53 3.91
N CYS A 57 1.46 6.30 3.70
CA CYS A 57 1.67 5.32 4.75
C CYS A 57 3.07 4.71 4.64
N GLU A 58 3.68 4.40 5.78
CA GLU A 58 4.78 3.44 5.85
C GLU A 58 4.22 2.06 6.20
N VAL A 59 4.41 1.11 5.28
CA VAL A 59 3.78 -0.21 5.36
C VAL A 59 4.66 -1.27 4.72
N THR A 60 4.61 -2.50 5.23
CA THR A 60 5.24 -3.65 4.59
C THR A 60 4.43 -4.11 3.37
N MET A 61 5.02 -4.93 2.49
CA MET A 61 4.28 -5.44 1.33
C MET A 61 3.06 -6.28 1.71
N GLN A 62 3.14 -7.05 2.79
CA GLN A 62 2.03 -7.80 3.36
C GLN A 62 0.99 -6.92 4.07
N GLY A 63 1.34 -5.71 4.51
CA GLY A 63 0.39 -4.78 5.11
C GLY A 63 -0.55 -4.14 4.09
N ILE A 64 -0.11 -3.94 2.85
CA ILE A 64 -0.95 -3.40 1.76
C ILE A 64 -2.25 -4.21 1.56
N PRO A 65 -2.22 -5.54 1.32
CA PRO A 65 -3.44 -6.31 1.14
C PRO A 65 -4.33 -6.31 2.39
N GLU A 66 -3.78 -6.23 3.60
CA GLU A 66 -4.59 -6.12 4.83
C GLU A 66 -5.32 -4.77 4.93
N ILE A 67 -4.70 -3.68 4.47
CA ILE A 67 -5.38 -2.37 4.30
C ILE A 67 -6.54 -2.52 3.32
N VAL A 68 -6.29 -3.05 2.13
CA VAL A 68 -7.32 -3.24 1.08
C VAL A 68 -8.47 -4.09 1.60
N ARG A 69 -8.16 -5.23 2.23
CA ARG A 69 -9.14 -6.15 2.79
C ARG A 69 -9.98 -5.49 3.88
N SER A 70 -9.37 -4.73 4.79
CA SER A 70 -10.08 -4.07 5.89
C SER A 70 -11.00 -2.94 5.43
N LEU A 71 -10.62 -2.25 4.36
CA LEU A 71 -11.47 -1.25 3.71
C LEU A 71 -12.63 -1.92 2.96
N ALA A 72 -12.34 -2.96 2.17
CA ALA A 72 -13.34 -3.71 1.41
C ALA A 72 -14.41 -4.37 2.29
N LEU A 73 -14.02 -4.96 3.43
CA LEU A 73 -14.96 -5.54 4.42
C LEU A 73 -15.97 -4.53 4.97
N LYS A 74 -15.69 -3.23 4.82
CA LYS A 74 -16.58 -2.13 5.24
C LYS A 74 -17.18 -1.38 4.06
N ASN A 75 -17.10 -1.95 2.85
CA ASN A 75 -17.57 -1.35 1.60
C ASN A 75 -16.92 0.01 1.28
N HIS A 76 -15.64 0.17 1.62
CA HIS A 76 -14.85 1.32 1.20
C HIS A 76 -13.98 0.95 -0.01
N ALA A 77 -14.18 1.65 -1.12
CA ALA A 77 -13.39 1.46 -2.33
C ALA A 77 -11.98 2.04 -2.18
N VAL A 78 -11.01 1.33 -2.73
CA VAL A 78 -9.64 1.81 -2.95
C VAL A 78 -9.49 2.07 -4.44
N TYR A 79 -9.15 3.30 -4.79
CA TYR A 79 -9.06 3.73 -6.20
C TYR A 79 -7.70 3.38 -6.78
N GLN A 80 -6.65 3.59 -5.98
CA GLN A 80 -5.28 3.32 -6.39
C GLN A 80 -4.41 3.03 -5.17
N ILE A 81 -3.39 2.21 -5.38
CA ILE A 81 -2.27 2.05 -4.45
C ILE A 81 -0.99 2.29 -5.23
N VAL A 82 -0.17 3.25 -4.78
CA VAL A 82 1.10 3.59 -5.41
C VAL A 82 2.22 3.40 -4.41
N ARG A 83 3.15 2.50 -4.72
CA ARG A 83 4.42 2.39 -4.00
C ARG A 83 5.35 3.51 -4.48
N LEU A 84 5.72 4.40 -3.56
CA LEU A 84 6.54 5.59 -3.86
C LEU A 84 8.04 5.29 -3.70
N SER A 85 8.42 4.67 -2.58
CA SER A 85 9.83 4.35 -2.28
C SER A 85 9.94 3.23 -1.24
N LYS A 86 11.13 2.63 -1.13
CA LYS A 86 11.50 1.79 0.01
C LYS A 86 11.97 2.68 1.16
N VAL A 87 11.51 2.39 2.37
CA VAL A 87 11.97 3.02 3.62
C VAL A 87 13.03 2.07 4.19
N LEU A 88 14.24 2.58 4.41
CA LEU A 88 15.39 1.80 4.88
C LEU A 88 15.16 1.23 6.28
#